data_AF-A0A7R7DSI6-F1
#
_entry.id   AF-A0A7R7DSI6-F1
#
_cell.length_a   1.000
_cell.length_b   1.000
_cell.length_c   1.000
_cell.angle_alpha   90.00
_cell.angle_beta   90.00
_cell.angle_gamma   90.00
#
_symmetry.space_group_name_H-M   'P 1'
#
loop_
_entity.id
_entity.type
_entity.pdbx_description
1 polymer ?
#
loop_
_entity_poly.entity_id
_entity_poly.type
_entity_poly.pdbx_seq_one_letter_code
_entity_poly.pdbx_strand_id
1 'polypeptide(L)'
;MLLHRDAALRRPQYFGYAGWPGYPMLNATVASTRSGGPVAGAWATLRHLGDDGYLRLAERTATAVTGLAAAVSTVDGLELLAEPATSVVVFTCTDPDPYVLADQLAARGWHTQPQLPYPPLPASIHLSVTAAVADQVDAFGPALRDGVAAARAAGPIQVPPELAAAVADLDPATLGPDAMAGLAAAAGFGPDGLPESMAVVNTLLATLPPDRRAGLLVEFLSLLQTPPH
;
A
#
# COMPACT_ATOMS: atom_id res chain seq x y z
N MET A 1 -16.03 -2.41 11.52
CA MET A 1 -17.36 -1.96 12.02
C MET A 1 -17.42 -0.44 11.90
N LEU A 2 -18.58 0.12 11.57
CA LEU A 2 -18.82 1.57 11.67
C LEU A 2 -19.68 1.82 12.91
N LEU A 3 -19.19 2.67 13.82
CA LEU A 3 -19.88 3.04 15.04
C LEU A 3 -20.35 4.48 14.94
N HIS A 4 -21.53 4.76 15.47
CA HIS A 4 -22.10 6.10 15.57
C HIS A 4 -22.31 6.46 17.02
N ARG A 5 -22.07 7.73 17.35
CA ARG A 5 -22.37 8.27 18.68
C ARG A 5 -23.86 8.13 19.01
N ASP A 6 -24.73 8.36 18.03
CA ASP A 6 -26.18 8.29 18.18
C ASP A 6 -26.88 7.87 16.88
N ALA A 7 -28.21 7.71 16.96
CA ALA A 7 -29.04 7.28 15.84
C ALA A 7 -29.20 8.36 14.74
N ALA A 8 -29.07 9.65 15.07
CA ALA A 8 -29.20 10.72 14.10
C ALA A 8 -28.07 10.67 13.07
N LEU A 9 -26.86 10.28 13.48
CA LEU A 9 -25.71 10.06 12.59
C LEU A 9 -25.82 8.77 11.77
N ARG A 10 -26.52 7.75 12.29
CA ARG A 10 -26.68 6.45 11.61
C ARG A 10 -27.77 6.48 10.54
N ARG A 11 -28.86 7.21 10.80
CA ARG A 11 -30.07 7.20 9.95
C ARG A 11 -29.82 7.54 8.47
N PRO A 12 -28.98 8.53 8.11
CA PRO A 12 -28.73 8.87 6.70
C PRO A 12 -28.05 7.77 5.89
N GLN A 13 -27.48 6.74 6.53
CA GLN A 13 -26.81 5.63 5.86
C GLN A 13 -27.77 4.55 5.37
N TYR A 14 -28.99 4.54 5.91
CA TYR A 14 -29.98 3.55 5.53
C TYR A 14 -30.57 3.89 4.18
N PHE A 15 -30.59 2.92 3.29
CA PHE A 15 -31.31 2.99 2.05
C PHE A 15 -32.69 2.36 2.24
N GLY A 16 -33.74 3.09 1.86
CA GLY A 16 -35.13 2.63 1.88
C GLY A 16 -35.82 3.04 0.60
N TYR A 17 -36.36 2.06 -0.15
CA TYR A 17 -37.08 2.33 -1.40
C TYR A 17 -38.28 1.39 -1.54
N ALA A 18 -39.44 1.99 -1.76
CA ALA A 18 -40.71 1.29 -1.98
C ALA A 18 -41.37 1.66 -3.32
N GLY A 19 -40.67 2.40 -4.20
CA GLY A 19 -41.17 2.87 -5.49
C GLY A 19 -41.01 1.87 -6.63
N TRP A 20 -41.01 0.56 -6.35
CA TRP A 20 -40.80 -0.50 -7.33
C TRP A 20 -41.84 -1.61 -7.14
N PRO A 21 -42.11 -2.45 -8.16
CA PRO A 21 -43.19 -3.44 -8.11
C PRO A 21 -42.94 -4.62 -7.15
N GLY A 22 -41.75 -4.70 -6.52
CA GLY A 22 -41.43 -5.69 -5.50
C GLY A 22 -41.83 -5.27 -4.08
N TYR A 23 -41.28 -5.94 -3.08
CA TYR A 23 -41.45 -5.60 -1.65
C TYR A 23 -40.56 -4.42 -1.25
N PRO A 24 -40.88 -3.66 -0.18
CA PRO A 24 -40.01 -2.57 0.28
C PRO A 24 -38.56 -3.01 0.49
N MET A 25 -37.62 -2.36 -0.19
CA MET A 25 -36.19 -2.65 -0.06
C MET A 25 -35.59 -1.78 1.04
N LEU A 26 -34.98 -2.42 2.04
CA LEU A 26 -34.27 -1.76 3.12
C LEU A 26 -32.86 -2.33 3.24
N ASN A 27 -31.84 -1.47 3.18
CA ASN A 27 -30.44 -1.87 3.37
C ASN A 27 -29.79 -0.97 4.43
N ALA A 28 -29.14 -1.60 5.41
CA ALA A 28 -28.36 -0.89 6.44
C ALA A 28 -26.93 -0.55 6.00
N THR A 29 -26.48 -1.11 4.88
CA THR A 29 -25.15 -0.96 4.26
C THR A 29 -25.28 -0.97 2.74
N VAL A 30 -24.19 -0.72 2.00
CA VAL A 30 -24.18 -0.68 0.52
C VAL A 30 -24.72 -1.98 -0.11
N ALA A 31 -24.21 -3.14 0.32
CA ALA A 31 -24.66 -4.42 -0.21
C ALA A 31 -25.92 -4.94 0.52
N SER A 32 -26.88 -5.45 -0.26
CA SER A 32 -28.08 -6.12 0.23
C SER A 32 -27.75 -7.56 0.63
N THR A 33 -27.65 -8.47 -0.35
CA THR A 33 -27.14 -9.82 -0.13
C THR A 33 -25.66 -9.75 0.26
N ARG A 34 -25.31 -10.35 1.40
CA ARG A 34 -23.93 -10.40 1.91
C ARG A 34 -23.65 -11.79 2.49
N SER A 35 -22.41 -12.25 2.34
CA SER A 35 -21.97 -13.48 2.98
C SER A 35 -21.96 -13.33 4.50
N GLY A 36 -22.58 -14.28 5.21
CA GLY A 36 -22.53 -14.35 6.67
C GLY A 36 -21.17 -14.84 7.20
N GLY A 37 -20.36 -15.48 6.35
CA GLY A 37 -19.07 -16.07 6.73
C GLY A 37 -18.11 -15.07 7.38
N PRO A 38 -17.81 -13.91 6.75
CA PRO A 38 -16.94 -12.89 7.36
C PRO A 38 -17.43 -12.36 8.71
N VAL A 39 -18.76 -12.20 8.90
CA VAL A 39 -19.32 -11.75 10.18
C VAL A 39 -19.19 -12.82 11.25
N ALA A 40 -19.48 -14.08 10.92
CA ALA A 40 -19.28 -15.21 11.82
C ALA A 40 -17.80 -15.38 12.20
N GLY A 41 -16.89 -15.22 11.22
CA GLY A 41 -15.45 -15.25 11.45
C GLY A 41 -14.98 -14.12 12.39
N ALA A 42 -15.43 -12.89 12.16
CA ALA A 42 -15.12 -11.76 13.05
C ALA A 42 -15.62 -12.01 14.48
N TRP A 43 -16.84 -12.51 14.65
CA TRP A 43 -17.39 -12.87 15.96
C TRP A 43 -16.58 -13.98 16.62
N ALA A 44 -16.26 -15.06 15.89
CA ALA A 44 -15.47 -16.17 16.40
C ALA A 44 -14.08 -15.72 16.85
N THR A 45 -13.39 -14.88 16.07
CA THR A 45 -12.08 -14.30 16.42
C THR A 45 -12.16 -13.43 17.68
N LEU A 46 -13.17 -12.54 17.77
CA LEU A 46 -13.37 -11.71 18.97
C LEU A 46 -13.56 -12.57 20.23
N ARG A 47 -14.38 -13.63 20.13
CA ARG A 47 -14.65 -14.54 21.25
C ARG A 47 -13.45 -15.41 21.60
N HIS A 48 -12.69 -15.84 20.61
CA HIS A 48 -11.52 -16.69 20.80
C HIS A 48 -10.34 -15.93 21.43
N LEU A 49 -10.06 -14.72 20.95
CA LEU A 49 -8.98 -13.90 21.47
C LEU A 49 -9.33 -13.31 22.85
N GLY A 50 -10.52 -12.74 22.98
CA GLY A 50 -10.91 -11.97 24.16
C GLY A 50 -9.96 -10.80 24.45
N ASP A 51 -10.19 -10.11 25.56
CA ASP A 51 -9.41 -8.93 25.93
C ASP A 51 -7.92 -9.25 26.11
N ASP A 52 -7.61 -10.34 26.83
CA ASP A 52 -6.23 -10.77 27.06
C ASP A 52 -5.49 -11.13 25.76
N GLY A 53 -6.18 -11.76 24.79
CA GLY A 53 -5.59 -12.07 23.50
C GLY A 53 -5.26 -10.82 22.70
N TYR A 54 -6.16 -9.84 22.68
CA TYR A 54 -5.89 -8.56 22.04
C TYR A 54 -4.77 -7.78 22.73
N LEU A 55 -4.72 -7.79 24.08
CA LEU A 55 -3.65 -7.14 24.83
C LEU A 55 -2.28 -7.75 24.50
N ARG A 56 -2.16 -9.08 24.52
CA ARG A 56 -0.92 -9.76 24.13
C ARG A 56 -0.49 -9.44 22.69
N LEU A 57 -1.44 -9.40 21.75
CA LEU A 57 -1.12 -9.06 20.35
C LEU A 57 -0.69 -7.60 20.21
N ALA A 58 -1.31 -6.69 20.96
CA ALA A 58 -0.94 -5.28 20.99
C ALA A 58 0.47 -5.09 21.56
N GLU A 59 0.79 -5.73 22.69
CA GLU A 59 2.13 -5.70 23.29
C GLU A 59 3.20 -6.24 22.33
N ARG A 60 2.97 -7.41 21.72
CA ARG A 60 3.89 -7.97 20.71
C ARG A 60 4.09 -7.04 19.53
N THR A 61 3.02 -6.40 19.06
CA THR A 61 3.10 -5.43 17.95
C THR A 61 3.91 -4.20 18.36
N ALA A 62 3.67 -3.67 19.55
CA ALA A 62 4.41 -2.51 20.07
C ALA A 62 5.91 -2.82 20.22
N THR A 63 6.28 -3.97 20.78
CA THR A 63 7.68 -4.43 20.85
C THR A 63 8.30 -4.54 19.46
N ALA A 64 7.58 -5.11 18.49
CA ALA A 64 8.06 -5.24 17.13
C ALA A 64 8.30 -3.88 16.46
N VAL A 65 7.35 -2.94 16.63
CA VAL A 65 7.48 -1.56 16.14
C VAL A 65 8.74 -0.89 16.70
N THR A 66 8.97 -0.99 18.01
CA THR A 66 10.15 -0.40 18.65
C THR A 66 11.44 -1.01 18.09
N GLY A 67 11.50 -2.34 17.93
CA GLY A 67 12.69 -3.00 17.38
C GLY A 67 12.96 -2.64 15.92
N LEU A 68 11.92 -2.62 15.08
CA LEU A 68 12.03 -2.22 13.67
C LEU A 68 12.48 -0.76 13.53
N ALA A 69 11.89 0.15 14.32
CA ALA A 69 12.27 1.56 14.30
C ALA A 69 13.70 1.78 14.79
N ALA A 70 14.13 1.09 15.85
CA ALA A 70 15.50 1.13 16.33
C ALA A 70 16.48 0.63 15.26
N ALA A 71 16.15 -0.46 14.56
CA ALA A 71 16.97 -0.95 13.45
C ALA A 71 17.13 0.10 12.36
N VAL A 72 16.05 0.77 11.94
CA VAL A 72 16.11 1.87 10.95
C VAL A 72 17.02 2.99 11.42
N SER A 73 16.87 3.45 12.68
CA SER A 73 17.68 4.54 13.23
C SER A 73 19.17 4.22 13.37
N THR A 74 19.57 2.96 13.25
CA THR A 74 20.99 2.55 13.30
C THR A 74 21.68 2.50 11.94
N VAL A 75 20.95 2.75 10.85
CA VAL A 75 21.47 2.65 9.49
C VAL A 75 21.65 4.04 8.90
N ASP A 76 22.90 4.39 8.58
CA ASP A 76 23.23 5.65 7.92
C ASP A 76 22.44 5.80 6.62
N GLY A 77 21.90 7.00 6.39
CA GLY A 77 21.14 7.32 5.18
C GLY A 77 19.63 7.05 5.29
N LEU A 78 19.15 6.50 6.42
CA LEU A 78 17.73 6.34 6.72
C LEU A 78 17.30 7.26 7.87
N GLU A 79 16.08 7.78 7.80
CA GLU A 79 15.52 8.64 8.84
C GLU A 79 14.04 8.32 9.07
N LEU A 80 13.64 8.12 10.34
CA LEU A 80 12.23 7.97 10.69
C LEU A 80 11.49 9.28 10.43
N LEU A 81 10.36 9.24 9.71
CA LEU A 81 9.56 10.44 9.46
C LEU A 81 8.80 10.93 10.71
N ALA A 82 8.57 10.04 11.67
CA ALA A 82 7.97 10.35 12.95
C ALA A 82 8.37 9.30 13.99
N GLU A 83 8.29 9.67 15.26
CA GLU A 83 8.38 8.70 16.36
C GLU A 83 7.20 7.71 16.27
N PRO A 84 7.44 6.40 16.28
CA PRO A 84 6.37 5.42 16.09
C PRO A 84 5.49 5.33 17.35
N ALA A 85 4.24 5.78 17.23
CA ALA A 85 3.25 5.78 18.32
C ALA A 85 2.20 4.65 18.20
N THR A 86 2.17 3.91 17.09
CA THR A 86 1.14 2.91 16.77
C THR A 86 1.78 1.68 16.10
N SER A 87 1.00 0.91 15.34
CA SER A 87 1.46 -0.28 14.62
C SER A 87 2.15 0.02 13.28
N VAL A 88 2.76 1.20 13.13
CA VAL A 88 3.31 1.68 11.86
C VAL A 88 4.70 2.27 12.09
N VAL A 89 5.64 1.92 11.21
CA VAL A 89 6.95 2.57 11.10
C VAL A 89 7.06 3.16 9.70
N VAL A 90 7.45 4.43 9.59
CA VAL A 90 7.69 5.08 8.30
C VAL A 90 9.04 5.77 8.33
N PHE A 91 9.85 5.54 7.30
CA PHE A 91 11.16 6.16 7.16
C PHE A 91 11.41 6.62 5.74
N THR A 92 12.19 7.70 5.61
CA THR A 92 12.70 8.18 4.34
C THR A 92 14.18 7.79 4.19
N CYS A 93 14.69 7.95 2.97
CA CYS A 93 16.06 7.63 2.62
C CYS A 93 16.73 8.89 2.04
N THR A 94 17.82 9.35 2.63
CA THR A 94 18.71 10.35 2.01
C THR A 94 19.68 9.68 1.04
N ASP A 95 20.09 8.44 1.33
CA ASP A 95 20.83 7.54 0.46
C ASP A 95 20.67 6.10 1.02
N PRO A 96 20.10 5.13 0.28
CA PRO A 96 19.92 5.04 -1.18
C PRO A 96 18.53 5.47 -1.67
N ASP A 97 18.23 5.22 -2.95
CA ASP A 97 16.88 5.34 -3.52
C ASP A 97 15.88 4.44 -2.77
N PRO A 98 14.77 4.98 -2.23
CA PRO A 98 13.81 4.24 -1.41
C PRO A 98 13.07 3.15 -2.19
N TYR A 99 12.86 3.31 -3.50
CA TYR A 99 12.16 2.32 -4.31
C TYR A 99 13.04 1.13 -4.63
N VAL A 100 14.32 1.39 -4.92
CA VAL A 100 15.33 0.32 -5.08
C VAL A 100 15.53 -0.43 -3.77
N LEU A 101 15.59 0.28 -2.63
CA LEU A 101 15.66 -0.35 -1.32
C LEU A 101 14.45 -1.26 -1.04
N ALA A 102 13.24 -0.82 -1.39
CA ALA A 102 12.05 -1.64 -1.21
C ALA A 102 12.09 -2.95 -2.01
N ASP A 103 12.56 -2.92 -3.26
CA ASP A 103 12.76 -4.13 -4.06
C ASP A 103 13.85 -5.04 -3.45
N GLN A 104 14.95 -4.47 -2.96
CA GLN A 104 16.00 -5.23 -2.27
C GLN A 104 15.52 -5.89 -0.98
N LEU A 105 14.65 -5.23 -0.22
CA LEU A 105 14.00 -5.79 0.96
C LEU A 105 13.02 -6.90 0.56
N ALA A 106 12.22 -6.70 -0.49
CA ALA A 106 11.28 -7.71 -0.98
C ALA A 106 12.01 -8.99 -1.44
N ALA A 107 13.14 -8.85 -2.15
CA ALA A 107 13.99 -9.98 -2.53
C ALA A 107 14.56 -10.77 -1.33
N ARG A 108 14.58 -10.16 -0.14
CA ARG A 108 14.99 -10.76 1.15
C ARG A 108 13.79 -11.19 2.00
N GLY A 109 12.58 -11.22 1.45
CA GLY A 109 11.35 -11.62 2.13
C GLY A 109 10.68 -10.51 2.95
N TRP A 110 11.19 -9.27 2.88
CA TRP A 110 10.63 -8.12 3.60
C TRP A 110 9.78 -7.27 2.67
N HIS A 111 8.48 -7.59 2.61
CA HIS A 111 7.52 -6.84 1.82
C HIS A 111 7.15 -5.54 2.52
N THR A 112 7.63 -4.43 1.97
CA THR A 112 7.37 -3.08 2.48
C THR A 112 6.41 -2.33 1.55
N GLN A 113 5.90 -1.18 1.99
CA GLN A 113 5.01 -0.34 1.19
C GLN A 113 5.74 0.96 0.82
N PRO A 114 6.32 1.07 -0.38
CA PRO A 114 6.85 2.32 -0.87
C PRO A 114 5.74 3.37 -0.97
N GLN A 115 6.03 4.58 -0.51
CA GLN A 115 5.12 5.71 -0.58
C GLN A 115 5.74 6.78 -1.47
N LEU A 116 4.98 7.17 -2.49
CA LEU A 116 5.36 8.24 -3.42
C LEU A 116 5.44 9.59 -2.69
N PRO A 117 6.27 10.54 -3.15
CA PRO A 117 6.40 11.84 -2.51
C PRO A 117 5.07 12.60 -2.53
N TYR A 118 4.75 13.26 -1.43
CA TYR A 118 3.58 14.12 -1.28
C TYR A 118 3.99 15.40 -0.55
N PRO A 119 4.30 16.49 -1.27
CA PRO A 119 4.91 17.67 -0.67
C PRO A 119 4.14 18.18 0.57
N PRO A 120 4.85 18.49 1.68
CA PRO A 120 6.31 18.55 1.81
C PRO A 120 7.00 17.20 2.13
N LEU A 121 6.27 16.09 2.19
CA LEU A 121 6.82 14.78 2.55
C LEU A 121 7.61 14.15 1.38
N PRO A 122 8.83 13.65 1.64
CA PRO A 122 9.62 12.95 0.63
C PRO A 122 9.03 11.57 0.32
N ALA A 123 9.62 10.88 -0.66
CA ALA A 123 9.39 9.45 -0.83
C ALA A 123 9.81 8.70 0.46
N SER A 124 9.07 7.65 0.80
CA SER A 124 9.29 6.91 2.05
C SER A 124 8.93 5.44 1.92
N ILE A 125 9.30 4.66 2.92
CA ILE A 125 8.94 3.25 3.06
C ILE A 125 8.09 3.11 4.32
N HIS A 126 6.92 2.54 4.16
CA HIS A 126 5.97 2.24 5.22
C HIS A 126 6.02 0.76 5.58
N LEU A 127 6.06 0.47 6.88
CA LEU A 127 5.92 -0.87 7.45
C LEU A 127 4.61 -0.94 8.24
N SER A 128 3.66 -1.73 7.74
CA SER A 128 2.45 -2.11 8.48
C SER A 128 2.80 -3.27 9.41
N VAL A 129 2.97 -2.97 10.70
CA VAL A 129 3.45 -3.94 11.67
C VAL A 129 2.28 -4.68 12.31
N THR A 130 2.40 -6.00 12.40
CA THR A 130 1.47 -6.85 13.15
C THR A 130 2.24 -7.75 14.09
N ALA A 131 1.55 -8.34 15.07
CA ALA A 131 2.15 -9.29 16.01
C ALA A 131 2.84 -10.49 15.33
N ALA A 132 2.51 -10.80 14.07
CA ALA A 132 3.13 -11.89 13.31
C ALA A 132 4.60 -11.62 12.95
N VAL A 133 5.02 -10.34 12.93
CA VAL A 133 6.40 -9.96 12.60
C VAL A 133 7.32 -10.03 13.82
N ALA A 134 6.77 -10.10 15.03
CA ALA A 134 7.53 -9.99 16.29
C ALA A 134 8.74 -10.94 16.37
N ASP A 135 8.58 -12.19 15.92
CA ASP A 135 9.62 -13.21 16.02
C ASP A 135 10.72 -13.06 14.93
N GLN A 136 10.52 -12.15 13.98
CA GLN A 136 11.44 -11.87 12.87
C GLN A 136 12.20 -10.55 13.03
N VAL A 137 11.87 -9.75 14.06
CA VAL A 137 12.39 -8.38 14.25
C VAL A 137 13.91 -8.36 14.29
N ASP A 138 14.54 -9.31 14.97
CA ASP A 138 16.00 -9.39 15.08
C ASP A 138 16.69 -9.63 13.71
N ALA A 139 15.99 -10.27 12.76
CA ALA A 139 16.49 -10.49 11.42
C ALA A 139 16.34 -9.25 10.50
N PHE A 140 15.50 -8.28 10.87
CA PHE A 140 15.25 -7.10 10.04
C PHE A 140 16.47 -6.20 9.94
N GLY A 141 17.16 -5.91 11.05
CA GLY A 141 18.32 -5.01 11.05
C GLY A 141 19.46 -5.46 10.11
N PRO A 142 19.90 -6.74 10.16
CA PRO A 142 20.83 -7.28 9.17
C PRO A 142 20.30 -7.18 7.73
N ALA A 143 19.07 -7.60 7.47
CA ALA A 143 18.47 -7.54 6.13
C ALA A 143 18.37 -6.11 5.59
N LEU A 144 18.08 -5.14 6.45
CA LEU A 144 18.02 -3.72 6.11
C LEU A 144 19.40 -3.18 5.71
N ARG A 145 20.45 -3.51 6.46
CA ARG A 145 21.82 -3.10 6.12
C ARG A 145 22.27 -3.71 4.79
N ASP A 146 22.01 -4.99 4.58
CA ASP A 146 22.34 -5.67 3.33
C ASP A 146 21.54 -5.10 2.15
N GLY A 147 20.26 -4.79 2.36
CA GLY A 147 19.40 -4.14 1.38
C GLY A 147 19.88 -2.74 1.02
N VAL A 148 20.27 -1.93 2.02
CA VAL A 148 20.84 -0.60 1.81
C VAL A 148 22.16 -0.67 1.03
N ALA A 149 23.07 -1.56 1.39
CA ALA A 149 24.33 -1.74 0.67
C ALA A 149 24.09 -2.15 -0.80
N ALA A 150 23.16 -3.08 -1.04
CA ALA A 150 22.80 -3.51 -2.39
C ALA A 150 22.12 -2.40 -3.20
N ALA A 151 21.22 -1.63 -2.58
CA ALA A 151 20.55 -0.51 -3.24
C ALA A 151 21.53 0.63 -3.58
N ARG A 152 22.50 0.92 -2.70
CA ARG A 152 23.61 1.84 -3.00
C ARG A 152 24.44 1.38 -4.19
N ALA A 153 24.78 0.09 -4.23
CA ALA A 153 25.56 -0.49 -5.33
C ALA A 153 24.80 -0.48 -6.67
N ALA A 154 23.48 -0.69 -6.64
CA ALA A 154 22.63 -0.62 -7.83
C ALA A 154 22.43 0.83 -8.31
N GLY A 155 22.40 1.79 -7.38
CA GLY A 155 22.11 3.18 -7.67
C GLY A 155 20.62 3.46 -7.91
N PRO A 156 20.23 4.73 -8.07
CA PRO A 156 18.85 5.12 -8.34
C PRO A 156 18.38 4.68 -9.73
N ILE A 157 17.09 4.41 -9.86
CA ILE A 157 16.51 4.10 -11.18
C ILE A 157 16.66 5.31 -12.10
N GLN A 158 17.31 5.08 -13.24
CA GLN A 158 17.41 6.08 -14.30
C GLN A 158 16.22 5.94 -15.24
N VAL A 159 15.28 6.86 -15.13
CA VAL A 159 14.17 6.95 -16.10
C VAL A 159 14.68 7.66 -17.36
N PRO A 160 14.57 7.05 -18.55
CA PRO A 160 14.96 7.71 -19.79
C PRO A 160 14.19 9.04 -19.98
N PRO A 161 14.85 10.15 -20.35
CA PRO A 161 14.20 11.46 -20.48
C PRO A 161 12.97 11.47 -21.39
N GLU A 162 13.01 10.69 -22.47
CA GLU A 162 11.90 10.52 -23.40
C GLU A 162 10.67 9.88 -22.74
N LEU A 163 10.88 8.90 -21.85
CA LEU A 163 9.81 8.26 -21.10
C LEU A 163 9.26 9.21 -20.03
N ALA A 164 10.13 9.93 -19.32
CA ALA A 164 9.71 10.94 -18.36
C ALA A 164 8.86 12.04 -19.01
N ALA A 165 9.26 12.53 -20.20
CA ALA A 165 8.49 13.51 -20.96
C ALA A 165 7.14 12.96 -21.45
N ALA A 166 7.12 11.73 -21.99
CA ALA A 166 5.89 11.08 -22.43
C ALA A 166 4.88 10.93 -21.28
N VAL A 167 5.33 10.51 -20.09
CA VAL A 167 4.48 10.38 -18.90
C VAL A 167 4.09 11.75 -18.32
N ALA A 168 4.95 12.76 -18.44
CA ALA A 168 4.62 14.12 -18.01
C ALA A 168 3.56 14.80 -18.89
N ASP A 169 3.48 14.50 -20.18
CA ASP A 169 2.46 15.06 -21.08
C ASP A 169 1.17 14.22 -21.14
N LEU A 170 1.16 13.07 -20.44
CA LEU A 170 0.03 12.17 -20.40
C LEU A 170 -1.15 12.74 -19.60
N ASP A 171 -2.30 12.82 -20.28
CA ASP A 171 -3.59 13.06 -19.64
C ASP A 171 -4.36 11.73 -19.53
N PRO A 172 -4.47 11.15 -18.31
CA PRO A 172 -5.21 9.91 -18.08
C PRO A 172 -6.66 9.97 -18.59
N ALA A 173 -7.29 11.15 -18.62
CA ALA A 173 -8.68 11.29 -19.08
C ALA A 173 -8.83 11.05 -20.60
N THR A 174 -7.74 11.14 -21.35
CA THR A 174 -7.70 10.92 -22.80
C THR A 174 -6.92 9.67 -23.20
N LEU A 175 -6.40 8.93 -22.22
CA LEU A 175 -5.59 7.75 -22.45
C LEU A 175 -6.48 6.63 -22.99
N GLY A 176 -6.26 6.24 -24.25
CA GLY A 176 -6.91 5.08 -24.84
C GLY A 176 -6.33 3.76 -24.31
N PRO A 177 -7.08 2.65 -24.43
CA PRO A 177 -6.63 1.33 -23.95
C PRO A 177 -5.33 0.86 -24.60
N ASP A 178 -5.13 1.12 -25.90
CA ASP A 178 -3.90 0.74 -26.61
C ASP A 178 -2.67 1.50 -26.10
N ALA A 179 -2.84 2.79 -25.80
CA ALA A 179 -1.78 3.62 -25.23
C ALA A 179 -1.44 3.15 -23.80
N MET A 180 -2.45 2.81 -23.00
CA MET A 180 -2.25 2.23 -21.66
C MET A 180 -1.54 0.88 -21.72
N ALA A 181 -1.91 0.00 -22.65
CA ALA A 181 -1.25 -1.28 -22.86
C ALA A 181 0.23 -1.09 -23.27
N GLY A 182 0.51 -0.11 -24.13
CA GLY A 182 1.88 0.27 -24.50
C GLY A 182 2.71 0.76 -23.32
N LEU A 183 2.13 1.62 -22.47
CA LEU A 183 2.78 2.09 -21.24
C LEU A 183 3.02 0.97 -20.24
N ALA A 184 2.02 0.11 -20.04
CA ALA A 184 2.11 -1.06 -19.18
C ALA A 184 3.26 -1.96 -19.65
N ALA A 185 3.31 -2.29 -20.94
CA ALA A 185 4.40 -3.09 -21.53
C ALA A 185 5.77 -2.42 -21.37
N ALA A 186 5.86 -1.11 -21.59
CA ALA A 186 7.10 -0.36 -21.39
C ALA A 186 7.56 -0.33 -19.92
N ALA A 187 6.62 -0.37 -18.98
CA ALA A 187 6.88 -0.50 -17.55
C ALA A 187 7.09 -1.95 -17.07
N GLY A 188 7.11 -2.92 -17.99
CA GLY A 188 7.35 -4.34 -17.71
C GLY A 188 6.12 -5.13 -17.28
N PHE A 189 4.91 -4.57 -17.41
CA PHE A 189 3.65 -5.31 -17.26
C PHE A 189 3.29 -5.99 -18.57
N GLY A 190 3.16 -7.31 -18.54
CA GLY A 190 2.82 -8.10 -19.72
C GLY A 190 1.87 -9.25 -19.42
N PRO A 191 1.47 -10.02 -20.45
CA PRO A 191 0.65 -11.22 -20.26
C PRO A 191 1.32 -12.28 -19.36
N ASP A 192 2.64 -12.23 -19.22
CA ASP A 192 3.44 -13.12 -18.37
C ASP A 192 3.47 -12.71 -16.88
N GLY A 193 2.92 -11.53 -16.52
CA GLY A 193 2.73 -11.12 -15.13
C GLY A 193 3.17 -9.70 -14.80
N LEU A 194 3.43 -9.48 -13.50
CA LEU A 194 3.94 -8.22 -12.94
C LEU A 194 5.44 -8.03 -13.28
N PRO A 195 5.94 -6.78 -13.36
CA PRO A 195 7.34 -6.52 -13.59
C PRO A 195 8.23 -7.13 -12.49
N GLU A 196 9.45 -7.51 -12.86
CA GLU A 196 10.45 -8.05 -11.91
C GLU A 196 10.86 -7.02 -10.84
N SER A 197 10.73 -5.72 -11.13
CA SER A 197 11.09 -4.61 -10.25
C SER A 197 9.96 -3.57 -10.20
N MET A 198 9.46 -3.32 -8.99
CA MET A 198 8.49 -2.24 -8.76
C MET A 198 9.17 -0.88 -8.63
N ALA A 199 10.49 -0.84 -8.46
CA ALA A 199 11.24 0.41 -8.36
C ALA A 199 11.08 1.30 -9.59
N VAL A 200 11.07 0.72 -10.80
CA VAL A 200 10.86 1.47 -12.04
C VAL A 200 9.47 2.11 -12.07
N VAL A 201 8.45 1.33 -11.75
CA VAL A 201 7.05 1.79 -11.71
C VAL A 201 6.87 2.91 -10.69
N ASN A 202 7.40 2.73 -9.48
CA ASN A 202 7.30 3.75 -8.43
C ASN A 202 8.08 5.02 -8.78
N THR A 203 9.25 4.89 -9.42
CA THR A 203 10.05 6.04 -9.87
C THR A 203 9.28 6.84 -10.93
N LEU A 204 8.66 6.17 -11.91
CA LEU A 204 7.83 6.81 -12.93
C LEU A 204 6.61 7.50 -12.31
N LEU A 205 5.90 6.84 -11.40
CA LEU A 205 4.76 7.45 -10.73
C LEU A 205 5.18 8.66 -9.87
N ALA A 206 6.37 8.63 -9.27
CA ALA A 206 6.87 9.71 -8.44
C ALA A 206 7.09 11.03 -9.20
N THR A 207 7.33 10.99 -10.52
CA THR A 207 7.50 12.20 -11.35
C THR A 207 6.19 12.93 -11.62
N LEU A 208 5.04 12.25 -11.46
CA LEU A 208 3.72 12.80 -11.74
C LEU A 208 3.11 13.53 -10.55
N PRO A 209 2.22 14.50 -10.76
CA PRO A 209 1.39 15.06 -9.69
C PRO A 209 0.32 14.05 -9.22
N PRO A 210 -0.20 14.18 -7.98
CA PRO A 210 -1.09 13.18 -7.37
C PRO A 210 -2.35 12.81 -8.16
N ASP A 211 -2.99 13.79 -8.81
CA ASP A 211 -4.18 13.62 -9.64
C ASP A 211 -3.89 12.75 -10.87
N ARG A 212 -2.76 12.98 -11.54
CA ARG A 212 -2.35 12.17 -12.71
C ARG A 212 -1.95 10.75 -12.32
N ARG A 213 -1.28 10.57 -11.18
CA ARG A 213 -1.00 9.24 -10.62
C ARG A 213 -2.30 8.45 -10.41
N ALA A 214 -3.30 9.08 -9.80
CA ALA A 214 -4.60 8.44 -9.54
C ALA A 214 -5.31 8.05 -10.83
N GLY A 215 -5.36 8.96 -11.82
CA GLY A 215 -5.94 8.66 -13.14
C GLY A 215 -5.24 7.49 -13.83
N LEU A 216 -3.91 7.47 -13.87
CA LEU A 216 -3.15 6.40 -14.51
C LEU A 216 -3.38 5.04 -13.83
N LEU A 217 -3.49 5.01 -12.49
CA LEU A 217 -3.79 3.78 -11.75
C LEU A 217 -5.22 3.27 -11.99
N VAL A 218 -6.18 4.17 -12.23
CA VAL A 218 -7.55 3.80 -12.63
C VAL A 218 -7.53 3.16 -14.02
N GLU A 219 -6.84 3.77 -14.98
CA GLU A 219 -6.72 3.20 -16.33
C GLU A 219 -5.97 1.86 -16.34
N PHE A 220 -4.94 1.71 -15.51
CA PHE A 220 -4.27 0.43 -15.32
C PHE A 220 -5.22 -0.64 -14.73
N LEU A 221 -6.03 -0.28 -13.73
CA LEU A 221 -7.03 -1.19 -13.17
C LEU A 221 -8.10 -1.57 -14.22
N SER A 222 -8.51 -0.62 -15.05
CA SER A 222 -9.43 -0.83 -16.17
C SER A 222 -8.85 -1.83 -17.18
N LEU A 223 -7.56 -1.68 -17.53
CA LEU A 223 -6.83 -2.60 -18.40
C LEU A 223 -6.82 -4.02 -17.82
N LEU A 224 -6.53 -4.19 -16.53
CA LEU A 224 -6.52 -5.50 -15.86
C LEU A 224 -7.89 -6.21 -15.85
N GLN A 225 -8.97 -5.45 -15.95
CA GLN A 225 -10.35 -5.97 -15.99
C GLN A 225 -10.88 -6.13 -17.42
N THR A 226 -10.12 -5.67 -18.42
CA THR A 226 -10.48 -5.81 -19.83
C THR A 226 -10.05 -7.20 -20.32
N PRO A 227 -10.96 -8.04 -20.84
CA PRO A 227 -10.60 -9.34 -21.37
C PRO A 227 -9.61 -9.22 -22.54
N PRO A 228 -8.63 -10.13 -22.69
CA PRO A 228 -7.80 -10.17 -23.89
C PRO A 228 -8.68 -10.44 -25.11
N HIS A 229 -8.48 -9.64 -26.17
CA HIS A 229 -9.14 -9.79 -27.47
C HIS A 229 -8.59 -10.97 -28.27
#